data_AF-A0A101MDB2-F1
#
_entry.id   AF-A0A101MDB2-F1
#
_cell.length_a   1.000
_cell.length_b   1.000
_cell.length_c   1.000
_cell.angle_alpha   90.00
_cell.angle_beta   90.00
_cell.angle_gamma   90.00
#
_symmetry.space_group_name_H-M   'P 1'
#
loop_
_entity.id
_entity.type
_entity.pdbx_description
1 polymer ?
#
loop_
_entity_poly.entity_id
_entity_poly.type
_entity_poly.pdbx_seq_one_letter_code
_entity_poly.pdbx_strand_id
1 'polypeptide(L)'
;MADAYTLRNFWGKFWHQFMRQPFTSISNFVARDVLNLTRSSILERYTNVFIVFLISAIFHVLVDILQSVPVDMSGSMPFYLAFVFGIMLEDGVQNIWKRVQTPDSRQEEAQQPSGIVPLWKRAAGMVWVVLWLGVTSTWYFTPMIQSTNDDLQVIPFSAAKYIGLQPLIGIVVGSGVGIVVMFEVEI
;
A
#
# COMPACT_ATOMS: atom_id res chain seq x y z
N MET A 1 5.03 11.56 3.46
CA MET A 1 5.85 10.51 2.81
C MET A 1 6.99 10.00 3.70
N ALA A 2 7.74 10.88 4.38
CA ALA A 2 8.96 10.49 5.11
C ALA A 2 8.80 9.40 6.19
N ASP A 3 7.59 9.15 6.68
CA ASP A 3 7.33 8.15 7.74
C ASP A 3 6.91 6.77 7.22
N ALA A 4 6.81 6.57 5.91
CA ALA A 4 6.42 5.30 5.28
C ALA A 4 7.61 4.31 5.12
N TYR A 5 8.49 4.25 6.12
CA TYR A 5 9.66 3.37 6.13
C TYR A 5 9.39 1.99 6.76
N THR A 6 8.15 1.69 7.09
CA THR A 6 7.70 0.35 7.50
C THR A 6 6.40 0.02 6.79
N LEU A 7 6.13 -1.26 6.55
CA LEU A 7 4.88 -1.70 5.91
C LEU A 7 3.69 -1.23 6.75
N ARG A 8 3.78 -1.34 8.08
CA ARG A 8 2.72 -0.86 8.98
C ARG A 8 2.50 0.65 8.87
N ASN A 9 3.55 1.47 8.73
CA ASN A 9 3.39 2.91 8.57
C ASN A 9 2.87 3.27 7.18
N PHE A 10 3.29 2.55 6.14
CA PHE A 10 2.79 2.76 4.78
C PHE A 10 1.26 2.63 4.75
N TRP A 11 0.71 1.51 5.25
CA TRP A 11 -0.74 1.30 5.30
C TRP A 11 -1.43 2.15 6.37
N GLY A 12 -0.80 2.35 7.52
CA GLY A 12 -1.41 3.02 8.67
C GLY A 12 -1.40 4.55 8.61
N LYS A 13 -0.54 5.16 7.77
CA LYS A 13 -0.36 6.63 7.71
C LYS A 13 -0.38 7.22 6.30
N PHE A 14 -0.05 6.43 5.27
CA PHE A 14 0.12 6.96 3.91
C PHE A 14 -0.98 6.49 2.95
N TRP A 15 -1.27 5.19 2.89
CA TRP A 15 -2.19 4.61 1.91
C TRP A 15 -3.66 4.68 2.36
N HIS A 16 -4.59 4.98 1.43
CA HIS A 16 -6.06 5.03 1.61
C HIS A 16 -6.57 5.30 3.04
N GLN A 17 -6.19 6.44 3.62
CA GLN A 17 -6.49 6.75 5.03
C GLN A 17 -8.00 6.79 5.35
N PHE A 18 -8.85 7.07 4.36
CA PHE A 18 -10.30 7.07 4.53
C PHE A 18 -10.87 5.67 4.87
N MET A 19 -10.22 4.58 4.42
CA MET A 19 -10.64 3.20 4.70
C MET A 19 -10.12 2.66 6.04
N ARG A 20 -9.20 3.38 6.69
CA ARG A 20 -8.55 2.91 7.91
C ARG A 20 -9.54 2.73 9.05
N GLN A 21 -10.39 3.73 9.30
CA GLN A 21 -11.38 3.69 10.37
C GLN A 21 -12.41 2.56 10.20
N PRO A 22 -13.13 2.43 9.06
CA PRO A 22 -14.12 1.39 8.91
C PRO A 22 -13.51 -0.02 9.03
N PHE A 23 -12.36 -0.27 8.39
CA PHE A 23 -11.74 -1.60 8.47
C PHE A 23 -11.25 -1.92 9.88
N THR A 24 -10.68 -0.95 10.59
CA THR A 24 -10.23 -1.14 11.98
C THR A 24 -11.42 -1.36 12.92
N SER A 25 -12.56 -0.72 12.68
CA SER A 25 -13.76 -0.94 13.48
C SER A 25 -14.28 -2.38 13.31
N ILE A 26 -14.38 -2.85 12.07
CA ILE A 26 -14.83 -4.21 11.77
C ILE A 26 -13.85 -5.23 12.34
N SER A 27 -12.55 -5.01 12.16
CA SER A 27 -11.53 -5.93 12.68
C SER A 27 -11.58 -6.02 14.20
N ASN A 28 -11.74 -4.89 14.91
CA ASN A 28 -11.84 -4.88 16.36
C ASN A 28 -13.10 -5.60 16.84
N PHE A 29 -14.24 -5.41 16.16
CA PHE A 29 -15.47 -6.12 16.49
C PHE A 29 -15.28 -7.64 16.37
N VAL A 30 -14.71 -8.10 15.26
CA VAL A 30 -14.45 -9.53 15.07
C VAL A 30 -13.42 -10.05 16.08
N ALA A 31 -12.32 -9.33 16.31
CA ALA A 31 -11.27 -9.77 17.22
C ALA A 31 -11.73 -9.81 18.70
N ARG A 32 -12.54 -8.84 19.13
CA ARG A 32 -12.93 -8.66 20.53
C ARG A 32 -14.28 -9.28 20.86
N ASP A 33 -15.30 -9.04 20.05
CA ASP A 33 -16.67 -9.43 20.35
C ASP A 33 -16.99 -10.84 19.83
N VAL A 34 -16.41 -11.25 18.69
CA VAL A 34 -16.62 -12.59 18.12
C VAL A 34 -15.61 -13.61 18.67
N LEU A 35 -14.32 -13.24 18.69
CA LEU A 35 -13.24 -14.15 19.08
C LEU A 35 -12.80 -14.02 20.54
N ASN A 36 -13.32 -13.04 21.29
CA ASN A 36 -12.98 -12.78 22.70
C ASN A 36 -11.46 -12.73 22.97
N LEU A 37 -10.68 -12.16 22.04
CA LEU A 37 -9.24 -12.07 22.20
C LEU A 37 -8.86 -11.06 23.28
N THR A 38 -7.86 -11.41 24.11
CA THR A 38 -7.35 -10.52 25.15
C THR A 38 -6.82 -9.23 24.54
N ARG A 39 -7.26 -8.11 25.11
CA ARG A 39 -6.87 -6.77 24.68
C ARG A 39 -5.35 -6.59 24.73
N SER A 40 -4.79 -5.97 23.69
CA SER A 40 -3.37 -5.74 23.46
C SER A 40 -2.52 -7.02 23.34
N SER A 41 -3.13 -8.18 23.10
CA SER A 41 -2.37 -9.41 22.84
C SER A 41 -1.74 -9.39 21.44
N ILE A 42 -0.65 -10.15 21.28
CA ILE A 42 -0.01 -10.36 19.97
C ILE A 42 -1.00 -10.99 18.99
N LEU A 43 -1.84 -11.91 19.49
CA LEU A 43 -2.90 -12.55 18.71
C LEU A 43 -3.92 -11.53 18.23
N GLU A 44 -4.47 -10.68 19.12
CA GLU A 44 -5.39 -9.61 18.72
C GLU A 44 -4.78 -8.71 17.65
N ARG A 45 -3.48 -8.35 17.78
CA ARG A 45 -2.80 -7.50 16.80
C ARG A 45 -2.76 -8.15 15.41
N TYR A 46 -2.30 -9.39 15.30
CA TYR A 46 -2.18 -10.06 14.00
C TYR A 46 -3.53 -10.48 13.43
N THR A 47 -4.49 -10.87 14.26
CA THR A 47 -5.87 -11.12 13.83
C THR A 47 -6.50 -9.85 13.25
N ASN A 48 -6.33 -8.70 13.90
CA ASN A 48 -6.80 -7.42 13.36
C ASN A 48 -6.15 -7.11 12.00
N VAL A 49 -4.82 -7.22 11.90
CA VAL A 49 -4.10 -6.99 10.64
C VAL A 49 -4.61 -7.93 9.54
N PHE A 50 -4.76 -9.21 9.85
CA PHE A 50 -5.29 -10.20 8.91
C PHE A 50 -6.70 -9.84 8.43
N ILE A 51 -7.61 -9.50 9.34
CA ILE A 51 -9.00 -9.16 8.98
C ILE A 51 -9.05 -7.88 8.13
N VAL A 52 -8.28 -6.85 8.47
CA VAL A 52 -8.22 -5.60 7.68
C VAL A 52 -7.77 -5.89 6.24
N PHE A 53 -6.69 -6.66 6.08
CA PHE A 53 -6.20 -7.01 4.73
C PHE A 53 -7.12 -7.97 4.00
N LEU A 54 -7.80 -8.89 4.70
CA LEU A 54 -8.78 -9.79 4.10
C LEU A 54 -9.99 -9.03 3.57
N ILE A 55 -10.54 -8.08 4.35
CA ILE A 55 -11.63 -7.22 3.89
C ILE A 55 -11.18 -6.41 2.67
N SER A 56 -9.99 -5.81 2.73
CA SER A 56 -9.42 -5.08 1.59
C SER A 56 -9.28 -5.98 0.36
N ALA A 57 -8.82 -7.22 0.53
CA ALA A 57 -8.67 -8.19 -0.56
C ALA A 57 -10.02 -8.50 -1.22
N ILE A 58 -11.07 -8.74 -0.41
CA ILE A 58 -12.42 -9.02 -0.90
C ILE A 58 -12.95 -7.84 -1.71
N PHE A 59 -12.80 -6.60 -1.22
CA PHE A 59 -13.20 -5.41 -1.97
C PHE A 59 -12.49 -5.31 -3.31
N HIS A 60 -11.19 -5.62 -3.38
CA HIS A 60 -10.46 -5.58 -4.63
C HIS A 60 -10.83 -6.73 -5.59
N VAL A 61 -11.13 -7.93 -5.10
CA VAL A 61 -11.71 -8.99 -5.94
C VAL A 61 -13.05 -8.54 -6.51
N LEU A 62 -13.91 -7.86 -5.74
CA LEU A 62 -15.18 -7.34 -6.25
C LEU A 62 -14.96 -6.29 -7.34
N VAL A 63 -13.98 -5.40 -7.17
CA VAL A 63 -13.60 -4.43 -8.21
C VAL A 63 -13.06 -5.13 -9.45
N ASP A 64 -12.20 -6.13 -9.29
CA ASP A 64 -11.66 -6.93 -10.39
C ASP A 64 -12.79 -7.61 -11.20
N ILE A 65 -13.80 -8.18 -10.52
CA ILE A 65 -15.00 -8.76 -11.17
C ILE A 65 -15.77 -7.70 -11.95
N LEU A 66 -15.97 -6.50 -11.38
CA LEU A 66 -16.65 -5.39 -12.06
C LEU A 66 -15.84 -4.87 -13.26
N GLN A 67 -14.52 -5.07 -13.25
CA GLN A 67 -13.61 -4.79 -14.35
C GLN A 67 -13.42 -6.01 -15.26
N SER A 68 -14.33 -6.98 -15.25
CA SER A 68 -14.28 -8.17 -16.11
C SER A 68 -12.98 -8.98 -16.00
N VAL A 69 -12.26 -8.88 -14.89
CA VAL A 69 -11.10 -9.72 -14.59
C VAL A 69 -11.61 -11.03 -13.98
N PRO A 70 -11.28 -12.19 -14.57
CA PRO A 70 -11.66 -13.49 -14.01
C PRO A 70 -11.14 -13.67 -12.57
N VAL A 71 -11.97 -14.22 -11.68
CA VAL A 71 -11.64 -14.38 -10.25
C VAL A 71 -10.43 -15.30 -10.04
N ASP A 72 -10.28 -16.31 -10.89
CA ASP A 72 -9.15 -17.24 -10.92
C ASP A 72 -7.84 -16.57 -11.34
N MET A 73 -7.92 -15.46 -12.08
CA MET A 73 -6.77 -14.63 -12.46
C MET A 73 -6.58 -13.44 -11.51
N SER A 74 -7.50 -13.17 -10.59
CA SER A 74 -7.40 -12.03 -9.68
C SER A 74 -6.21 -12.18 -8.73
N GLY A 75 -5.21 -11.32 -8.91
CA GLY A 75 -4.07 -11.20 -8.01
C GLY A 75 -4.37 -10.51 -6.68
N SER A 76 -5.61 -10.05 -6.46
CA SER A 76 -6.04 -9.28 -5.28
C SER A 76 -5.78 -10.02 -3.97
N MET A 77 -6.29 -11.26 -3.85
CA MET A 77 -6.12 -12.07 -2.64
C MET A 77 -4.66 -12.29 -2.26
N PRO A 78 -3.80 -12.86 -3.13
CA PRO A 78 -2.40 -13.08 -2.78
C PRO A 78 -1.64 -11.77 -2.51
N PHE A 79 -1.97 -10.68 -3.20
CA PHE A 79 -1.35 -9.37 -2.98
C PHE A 79 -1.61 -8.83 -1.57
N TYR A 80 -2.88 -8.69 -1.18
CA TYR A 80 -3.24 -8.09 0.11
C TYR A 80 -2.85 -8.99 1.29
N LEU A 81 -3.02 -10.31 1.16
CA LEU A 81 -2.63 -11.23 2.22
C LEU A 81 -1.10 -11.33 2.39
N ALA A 82 -0.31 -11.08 1.33
CA ALA A 82 1.14 -11.01 1.46
C ALA A 82 1.58 -9.94 2.47
N PHE A 83 0.89 -8.80 2.58
CA PHE A 83 1.25 -7.76 3.57
C PHE A 83 1.12 -8.22 5.02
N VAL A 84 0.23 -9.17 5.31
CA VAL A 84 0.15 -9.78 6.65
C VAL A 84 1.47 -10.47 6.97
N PHE A 85 1.97 -11.30 6.04
CA PHE A 85 3.26 -11.98 6.17
C PHE A 85 4.42 -10.98 6.18
N GLY A 86 4.41 -9.97 5.32
CA GLY A 86 5.44 -8.93 5.27
C GLY A 86 5.55 -8.17 6.59
N ILE A 87 4.42 -7.82 7.22
CA ILE A 87 4.39 -7.16 8.54
C ILE A 87 4.90 -8.10 9.64
N MET A 88 4.55 -9.38 9.62
CA MET A 88 5.07 -10.36 10.57
C MET A 88 6.58 -10.54 10.44
N LEU A 89 7.10 -10.59 9.21
CA LEU A 89 8.53 -10.67 8.92
C LEU A 89 9.24 -9.40 9.41
N GLU A 90 8.71 -8.22 9.08
CA GLU A 90 9.23 -6.93 9.52
C GLU A 90 9.31 -6.84 11.06
N ASP A 91 8.24 -7.22 11.76
CA ASP A 91 8.19 -7.27 13.23
C ASP A 91 9.23 -8.27 13.79
N GLY A 92 9.39 -9.42 13.14
CA GLY A 92 10.37 -10.45 13.51
C GLY A 92 11.81 -9.95 13.40
N VAL A 93 12.16 -9.36 12.26
CA VAL A 93 13.50 -8.78 12.01
C VAL A 93 13.80 -7.67 13.00
N GLN A 94 12.85 -6.77 13.26
CA GLN A 94 13.02 -5.71 14.25
C GLN A 94 13.22 -6.25 15.68
N ASN A 95 12.51 -7.32 16.05
CA ASN A 95 12.66 -7.96 17.36
C ASN A 95 14.01 -8.69 17.50
N ILE A 96 14.46 -9.39 16.46
CA ILE A 96 15.78 -10.03 16.43
C ILE A 96 16.89 -8.97 16.51
N TRP A 97 16.80 -7.91 15.72
CA TRP A 97 17.75 -6.80 15.75
C TRP A 97 17.89 -6.23 17.15
N LYS A 98 16.77 -5.95 17.84
CA LYS A 98 16.78 -5.49 19.23
C LYS A 98 17.45 -6.48 20.18
N ARG A 99 17.31 -7.80 19.97
CA ARG A 99 17.93 -8.82 20.82
C ARG A 99 19.43 -8.97 20.59
N VAL A 100 19.89 -8.80 19.35
CA VAL A 100 21.30 -8.93 18.95
C VAL A 100 22.11 -7.68 19.31
N GLN A 101 21.47 -6.52 19.47
CA GLN A 101 22.14 -5.32 19.92
C GLN A 101 22.83 -5.50 21.28
N THR A 102 24.11 -5.08 21.31
CA THR A 102 24.96 -5.02 22.49
C THR A 102 24.35 -4.14 23.59
N PRO A 103 24.65 -4.40 24.88
CA PRO A 103 24.15 -3.60 25.99
C PRO A 103 24.45 -2.10 25.85
N ASP A 104 25.62 -1.77 25.29
CA ASP A 104 26.08 -0.39 25.05
C ASP A 104 25.18 0.35 24.04
N SER A 105 24.96 -0.30 22.89
CA SER A 105 24.08 0.18 21.82
C SER A 105 22.61 0.31 22.28
N ARG A 106 22.16 -0.58 23.17
CA ARG A 106 20.81 -0.51 23.77
C ARG A 106 20.69 0.66 24.75
N GLN A 107 21.74 1.00 25.51
CA GLN A 107 21.75 2.19 26.37
C GLN A 107 21.77 3.48 25.56
N GLU A 108 22.56 3.53 24.47
CA GLU A 108 22.56 4.65 23.53
C GLU A 108 21.19 4.84 22.86
N GLU A 109 20.53 3.76 22.40
CA GLU A 109 19.18 3.83 21.85
C GLU A 109 18.13 4.26 22.88
N ALA A 110 18.29 3.89 24.16
CA ALA A 110 17.38 4.30 25.23
C ALA A 110 17.56 5.75 25.67
N GLN A 111 18.77 6.32 25.50
CA GLN A 111 19.08 7.72 25.76
C GLN A 111 18.71 8.63 24.59
N GLN A 112 18.59 8.10 23.37
CA GLN A 112 18.08 8.87 22.23
C GLN A 112 16.61 9.26 22.46
N PRO A 113 16.23 10.53 22.21
CA PRO A 113 14.84 10.94 22.31
C PRO A 113 13.99 10.10 21.35
N SER A 114 12.90 9.54 21.88
CA SER A 114 12.03 8.50 21.29
C SER A 114 11.41 8.81 19.91
N GLY A 115 11.70 9.98 19.33
CA GLY A 115 11.25 10.42 18.02
C GLY A 115 12.31 10.48 16.92
N ILE A 116 13.61 10.41 17.23
CA ILE A 116 14.66 10.56 16.21
C ILE A 116 15.14 9.19 15.74
N VAL A 117 14.50 8.67 14.70
CA VAL A 117 14.98 7.46 14.01
C VAL A 117 16.17 7.85 13.11
N PRO A 118 17.34 7.20 13.23
CA PRO A 118 18.49 7.43 12.36
C PRO A 118 18.12 7.37 10.88
N LEU A 119 18.65 8.29 10.07
CA LEU A 119 18.34 8.38 8.64
C LEU A 119 18.60 7.07 7.88
N TRP A 120 19.68 6.35 8.23
CA TRP A 120 20.00 5.07 7.60
C TRP A 120 18.93 4.00 7.86
N LYS A 121 18.34 3.95 9.06
CA LYS A 121 17.25 3.02 9.39
C LYS A 121 15.99 3.35 8.59
N ARG A 122 15.69 4.65 8.42
CA ARG A 122 14.58 5.11 7.58
C ARG A 122 14.83 4.74 6.12
N ALA A 123 16.03 4.97 5.60
CA ALA A 123 16.38 4.62 4.23
C ALA A 123 16.28 3.10 3.98
N ALA A 124 16.86 2.28 4.87
CA ALA A 124 16.76 0.82 4.79
C ALA A 124 15.30 0.34 4.84
N GLY A 125 14.49 0.93 5.72
CA GLY A 125 13.06 0.65 5.81
C GLY A 125 12.28 1.07 4.56
N MET A 126 12.58 2.22 3.97
CA MET A 126 11.98 2.65 2.70
C MET A 126 12.34 1.70 1.56
N VAL A 127 13.61 1.29 1.46
CA VAL A 127 14.06 0.30 0.48
C VAL A 127 13.29 -1.01 0.66
N TRP A 128 13.16 -1.49 1.89
CA TRP A 128 12.34 -2.67 2.21
C TRP A 128 10.89 -2.53 1.73
N VAL A 129 10.22 -1.43 2.08
CA VAL A 129 8.82 -1.18 1.70
C VAL A 129 8.65 -1.10 0.18
N VAL A 130 9.55 -0.38 -0.52
CA VAL A 130 9.52 -0.24 -1.98
C VAL A 130 9.78 -1.58 -2.67
N LEU A 131 10.75 -2.37 -2.19
CA LEU A 131 11.02 -3.69 -2.74
C LEU A 131 9.83 -4.63 -2.53
N TRP A 132 9.25 -4.63 -1.32
CA TRP A 132 8.08 -5.45 -1.02
C TRP A 132 6.89 -5.09 -1.90
N LEU A 133 6.58 -3.79 -2.03
CA LEU A 133 5.54 -3.29 -2.92
C LEU A 133 5.85 -3.64 -4.37
N GLY A 134 7.08 -3.46 -4.83
CA GLY A 134 7.50 -3.78 -6.19
C GLY A 134 7.25 -5.24 -6.53
N VAL A 135 7.72 -6.18 -5.69
CA VAL A 135 7.52 -7.62 -5.90
C VAL A 135 6.03 -7.98 -5.87
N THR A 136 5.32 -7.59 -4.80
CA THR A 136 3.92 -7.99 -4.61
C THR A 136 2.99 -7.35 -5.64
N SER A 137 3.26 -6.11 -6.06
CA SER A 137 2.43 -5.37 -7.02
C SER A 137 2.36 -6.04 -8.39
N THR A 138 3.40 -6.77 -8.80
CA THR A 138 3.37 -7.53 -10.06
C THR A 138 2.24 -8.56 -10.07
N TRP A 139 1.93 -9.17 -8.92
CA TRP A 139 0.86 -10.16 -8.82
C TRP A 139 -0.50 -9.51 -9.02
N TYR A 140 -0.69 -8.28 -8.52
CA TYR A 140 -1.94 -7.55 -8.66
C TYR A 140 -2.11 -6.92 -10.05
N PHE A 141 -1.08 -6.27 -10.56
CA PHE A 141 -1.18 -5.51 -11.81
C PHE A 141 -1.06 -6.38 -13.07
N THR A 142 -0.32 -7.49 -13.05
CA THR A 142 -0.12 -8.30 -14.27
C THR A 142 -1.44 -8.84 -14.83
N PRO A 143 -2.32 -9.46 -14.03
CA PRO A 143 -3.61 -9.93 -14.51
C PRO A 143 -4.52 -8.79 -14.98
N MET A 144 -4.48 -7.64 -14.30
CA MET A 144 -5.24 -6.44 -14.69
C MET A 144 -4.79 -5.89 -16.04
N ILE A 145 -3.47 -5.83 -16.28
CA ILE A 145 -2.90 -5.38 -17.56
C ILE A 145 -3.19 -6.40 -18.67
N GLN A 146 -3.09 -7.70 -18.37
CA GLN A 146 -3.33 -8.75 -19.35
C GLN A 146 -4.80 -8.84 -19.76
N SER A 147 -5.72 -8.75 -18.80
CA SER A 147 -7.17 -8.73 -19.06
C SER A 147 -7.63 -7.50 -19.84
N THR A 148 -6.89 -6.39 -19.77
CA THR A 148 -7.20 -5.14 -20.51
C THR A 148 -7.16 -5.29 -22.04
N ASN A 149 -6.80 -6.45 -22.60
CA ASN A 149 -6.50 -6.55 -24.03
C ASN A 149 -7.63 -6.88 -25.00
N ASP A 150 -8.88 -7.19 -24.63
CA ASP A 150 -9.89 -7.45 -25.68
C ASP A 150 -11.29 -6.81 -25.51
N ASP A 151 -11.74 -6.44 -24.31
CA ASP A 151 -13.11 -5.86 -24.15
C ASP A 151 -13.26 -4.78 -23.06
N LEU A 152 -12.15 -4.35 -22.43
CA LEU A 152 -12.21 -3.46 -21.28
C LEU A 152 -12.35 -1.97 -21.65
N GLN A 153 -13.57 -1.60 -22.03
CA GLN A 153 -14.05 -0.23 -21.95
C GLN A 153 -14.24 0.18 -20.47
N VAL A 154 -13.15 0.45 -19.75
CA VAL A 154 -13.20 1.03 -18.39
C VAL A 154 -13.85 2.43 -18.41
N ILE A 155 -13.93 3.04 -19.59
CA ILE A 155 -14.62 4.28 -19.88
C ILE A 155 -15.57 4.08 -21.07
N PRO A 156 -16.87 4.35 -20.93
CA PRO A 156 -17.83 4.21 -22.03
C PRO A 156 -17.52 5.15 -23.20
N PHE A 157 -16.73 6.20 -22.96
CA PHE A 157 -16.33 7.19 -23.95
C PHE A 157 -14.82 7.40 -23.88
N SER A 158 -14.12 7.15 -24.98
CA SER A 158 -12.69 7.45 -25.12
C SER A 158 -12.50 8.54 -26.15
N ALA A 159 -12.16 9.76 -25.71
CA ALA A 159 -11.82 10.85 -26.61
C ALA A 159 -10.64 10.47 -27.54
N ALA A 160 -9.70 9.65 -27.06
CA ALA A 160 -8.59 9.12 -27.86
C ALA A 160 -9.05 8.20 -29.00
N LYS A 161 -10.20 7.52 -28.86
CA LYS A 161 -10.81 6.72 -29.94
C LYS A 161 -11.42 7.59 -31.03
N TYR A 162 -12.00 8.74 -30.67
CA TYR A 162 -12.66 9.65 -31.62
C TYR A 162 -11.70 10.67 -32.25
N ILE A 163 -10.75 11.17 -31.47
CA ILE A 163 -9.83 12.27 -31.85
C ILE A 163 -8.47 11.71 -32.28
N GLY A 164 -8.15 10.46 -31.91
CA GLY A 164 -6.82 9.88 -32.06
C GLY A 164 -5.89 10.29 -30.90
N LEU A 165 -4.91 9.44 -30.59
CA LEU A 165 -3.98 9.68 -29.49
C LEU A 165 -3.01 10.84 -29.78
N GLN A 166 -2.56 10.97 -31.02
CA GLN A 166 -1.58 11.98 -31.44
C GLN A 166 -2.10 13.42 -31.33
N PRO A 167 -3.34 13.75 -31.78
CA PRO A 167 -3.87 15.11 -31.62
C PRO A 167 -4.14 15.44 -30.15
N LEU A 168 -4.53 14.45 -29.33
CA LEU A 168 -4.73 14.62 -27.88
C LEU A 168 -3.42 14.97 -27.17
N ILE A 169 -2.32 14.28 -27.50
CA ILE A 169 -0.98 14.64 -27.00
C ILE A 169 -0.62 16.06 -27.45
N GLY A 170 -0.89 16.42 -28.70
CA GLY A 170 -0.67 17.78 -29.21
C GLY A 170 -1.45 18.85 -28.45
N ILE A 171 -2.70 18.60 -28.09
CA ILE A 171 -3.53 19.51 -27.28
C ILE A 171 -2.96 19.65 -25.86
N VAL A 172 -2.55 18.54 -25.23
CA VAL A 172 -1.98 18.58 -23.87
C VAL A 172 -0.65 19.31 -23.85
N VAL A 173 0.25 19.01 -24.79
CA VAL A 173 1.55 19.69 -24.90
C VAL A 173 1.37 21.15 -25.27
N GLY A 174 0.51 21.45 -26.25
CA GLY A 174 0.21 22.80 -26.71
C GLY A 174 -0.44 23.66 -25.63
N SER A 175 -1.39 23.11 -24.86
CA SER A 175 -1.98 23.81 -23.71
C SER A 175 -0.99 24.00 -22.56
N GLY A 176 -0.13 23.00 -22.29
CA GLY A 176 0.95 23.12 -21.31
C GLY A 176 1.94 24.23 -21.67
N VAL A 177 2.40 24.26 -22.93
CA VAL A 177 3.26 25.35 -23.44
C VAL A 177 2.53 26.69 -23.40
N GLY A 178 1.25 26.72 -23.81
CA GLY A 178 0.42 27.93 -23.77
C GLY A 178 0.29 28.50 -22.36
N ILE A 179 0.10 27.65 -21.34
CA ILE A 179 0.08 28.04 -19.93
C ILE A 179 1.46 28.57 -19.50
N VAL A 180 2.55 27.87 -19.83
CA VAL A 180 3.92 28.31 -19.48
C VAL A 180 4.26 29.66 -20.10
N VAL A 181 3.81 29.92 -21.34
CA VAL A 181 4.01 31.20 -22.01
C VAL A 181 3.07 32.29 -21.48
N MET A 182 1.80 31.96 -21.18
CA MET A 182 0.84 32.93 -20.61
C MET A 182 1.21 33.38 -19.20
N PHE A 183 1.77 32.48 -18.40
CA PHE A 183 2.14 32.73 -17.01
C PHE A 183 3.65 32.87 -16.85
N GLU A 184 4.31 33.55 -17.81
CA GLU A 184 5.76 33.84 -17.84
C GLU A 184 6.42 33.70 -16.46
N VAL A 185 7.16 32.59 -16.26
CA VAL A 185 8.23 32.41 -15.25
C VAL A 185 8.14 33.37 -14.05
N GLU A 186 7.31 33.04 -13.06
CA GLU A 186 7.61 33.40 -11.67
C GLU A 186 8.09 32.13 -10.97
N ILE A 187 9.39 31.86 -11.10
CA ILE A 187 10.17 31.06 -10.15
C ILE A 187 10.97 32.03 -9.30
#